data_AF-A0A2P4PZK0-F1
#
_entry.id   AF-A0A2P4PZK0-F1
#
_cell.length_a   1.000
_cell.length_b   1.000
_cell.length_c   1.000
_cell.angle_alpha   90.00
_cell.angle_beta   90.00
_cell.angle_gamma   90.00
#
_symmetry.space_group_name_H-M   'P 1'
#
loop_
_entity.id
_entity.type
_entity.pdbx_description
1 polymer ?
#
loop_
_entity_poly.entity_id
_entity_poly.type
_entity_poly.pdbx_seq_one_letter_code
_entity_poly.pdbx_strand_id
1 'polypeptide(L)'
;MKALTLTLLLLLSVTCLTLIKEITAQCYDYTNALDISARTPITCNIVDNIKEPPPPIASPQPPSSSPPPSSSPSLLPTASISPPVSSPLPSASISPPPTSPLPSASANLTTNNFIINYKCEIETNQELCTKAQKSIEKVCELLKSNLNLITNIKVDVTLRNLCPTDAKQPCNELGGATFARTMELLDDDNVIREYPTTLVKQFDCERHYEFGDVDIRAIFNGGNVTSLWFEGDPQITKDQKDFRIIVLKEFIKALGVQTSLIEQPIFLNVTPKVLTPQLTLTDNGGGLEFMGFKEYAFDKYLVFRGKQVQPVNENIKSLNDFAKVPDNKFNDQQEFVTKFVQSQQIGVAQNMANLSVTQFTLGFQPRGSKSDDDIIILETLLNPYQNGVNINNFDASVYAATDDFLMISPITSGKTLEDSMGKFPSPLGPKLISLLETLGYPTKRLPNNNFKVCNIPSPPSSPSPSKTVTTAVTTSVTTQITTTVPVVVTTTIQQDNTSVVSTQTQNVVTKVESVSQSVVTTVVVVDAPQSQPIPSPTNSDDPFQGGIYSSGFNMY
;
A
#
# COMPACT_ATOMS: atom_id res chain seq x y z
N MET A 1 -1.49 52.66 -34.95
CA MET A 1 -2.47 52.29 -33.91
C MET A 1 -2.83 50.80 -33.88
N LYS A 2 -3.03 50.09 -35.02
CA LYS A 2 -3.38 48.65 -35.02
C LYS A 2 -2.25 47.67 -34.63
N ALA A 3 -0.99 48.02 -34.89
CA ALA A 3 0.14 47.15 -34.53
C ALA A 3 0.37 47.10 -33.01
N LEU A 4 0.26 48.24 -32.32
CA LEU A 4 0.50 48.35 -30.87
C LEU A 4 -0.54 47.59 -30.04
N THR A 5 -1.79 47.51 -30.52
CA THR A 5 -2.87 46.76 -29.89
C THR A 5 -2.69 45.25 -30.03
N LEU A 6 -2.15 44.78 -31.16
CA LEU A 6 -1.90 43.35 -31.39
C LEU A 6 -0.72 42.84 -30.55
N THR A 7 0.34 43.65 -30.41
CA THR A 7 1.48 43.30 -29.55
C THR A 7 1.09 43.28 -28.07
N LEU A 8 0.23 44.22 -27.64
CA LEU A 8 -0.26 44.26 -26.26
C LEU A 8 -1.18 43.06 -25.95
N LEU A 9 -2.05 42.64 -26.89
CA LEU A 9 -2.87 41.43 -26.73
C LEU A 9 -2.04 40.15 -26.72
N LEU A 10 -0.98 40.04 -27.54
CA LEU A 10 -0.06 38.90 -27.49
C LEU A 10 0.76 38.87 -26.19
N LEU A 11 1.21 40.03 -25.70
CA LEU A 11 1.91 40.10 -24.41
C LEU A 11 0.97 39.80 -23.24
N LEU A 12 -0.30 40.22 -23.29
CA LEU A 12 -1.31 39.82 -22.30
C LEU A 12 -1.65 38.33 -22.39
N SER A 13 -1.72 37.73 -23.58
CA SER A 13 -1.96 36.28 -23.70
C SER A 13 -0.75 35.45 -23.24
N VAL A 14 0.47 35.89 -23.55
CA VAL A 14 1.70 35.19 -23.11
C VAL A 14 1.92 35.37 -21.60
N THR A 15 1.64 36.55 -21.03
CA THR A 15 1.70 36.73 -19.56
C THR A 15 0.57 36.04 -18.82
N CYS A 16 -0.61 35.87 -19.43
CA CYS A 16 -1.72 35.10 -18.86
C CYS A 16 -1.47 33.58 -18.96
N LEU A 17 -0.78 33.08 -19.99
CA LEU A 17 -0.33 31.68 -20.06
C LEU A 17 0.81 31.36 -19.06
N THR A 18 1.65 32.33 -18.70
CA THR A 18 2.73 32.11 -17.70
C THR A 18 2.30 32.34 -16.25
N LEU A 19 1.02 32.59 -15.98
CA LEU A 19 0.47 32.77 -14.63
C LEU A 19 -0.60 31.75 -14.27
N ILE A 20 -0.58 30.56 -14.89
CA ILE A 20 -1.23 29.40 -14.27
C ILE A 20 -0.36 29.06 -13.05
N LYS A 21 -0.73 29.58 -11.88
CA LYS A 21 -0.24 29.05 -10.61
C LYS A 21 -0.56 27.56 -10.63
N GLU A 22 0.45 26.71 -10.78
CA GLU A 22 0.29 25.28 -10.53
C GLU A 22 -0.27 25.13 -9.13
N ILE A 23 -1.52 24.67 -9.05
CA ILE A 23 -2.18 24.46 -7.78
C ILE A 23 -1.66 23.12 -7.29
N THR A 24 -0.89 23.15 -6.21
CA THR A 24 -0.29 21.96 -5.63
C THR A 24 -0.92 21.62 -4.29
N ALA A 25 -0.75 20.36 -3.88
CA ALA A 25 -1.18 19.87 -2.58
C ALA A 25 -0.24 18.77 -2.08
N GLN A 26 -0.34 18.45 -0.79
CA GLN A 26 0.51 17.47 -0.12
C GLN A 26 0.04 16.04 -0.45
N CYS A 27 0.99 15.19 -0.85
CA CYS A 27 0.83 13.74 -0.98
C CYS A 27 1.92 13.03 -0.17
N TYR A 28 1.82 11.71 -0.01
CA TYR A 28 2.86 10.90 0.63
C TYR A 28 3.20 9.68 -0.22
N ASP A 29 4.47 9.52 -0.57
CA ASP A 29 4.99 8.36 -1.27
C ASP A 29 5.50 7.30 -0.29
N TYR A 30 5.15 6.05 -0.56
CA TYR A 30 5.57 4.88 0.20
C TYR A 30 6.53 4.09 -0.69
N THR A 31 7.80 4.09 -0.31
CA THR A 31 8.87 3.48 -1.09
C THR A 31 9.22 2.08 -0.60
N ASN A 32 8.92 1.77 0.67
CA ASN A 32 9.13 0.46 1.27
C ASN A 32 7.83 -0.33 1.32
N ALA A 33 7.77 -1.45 0.60
CA ALA A 33 6.58 -2.32 0.56
C ALA A 33 6.32 -3.08 1.87
N LEU A 34 7.30 -3.17 2.77
CA LEU A 34 7.19 -3.89 4.05
C LEU A 34 6.98 -2.97 5.26
N ASP A 35 7.17 -1.65 5.08
CA ASP A 35 7.09 -0.69 6.18
C ASP A 35 6.18 0.48 5.81
N ILE A 36 4.96 0.44 6.34
CA ILE A 36 4.00 1.51 6.13
C ILE A 36 4.32 2.76 6.96
N SER A 37 5.15 2.68 8.00
CA SER A 37 5.57 3.87 8.75
C SER A 37 6.52 4.75 7.93
N ALA A 38 7.25 4.15 6.99
CA ALA A 38 8.20 4.82 6.11
C ALA A 38 7.50 5.47 4.91
N ARG A 39 7.11 6.74 5.07
CA ARG A 39 6.53 7.56 4.00
C ARG A 39 7.27 8.88 3.79
N THR A 40 7.27 9.35 2.56
CA THR A 40 7.93 10.60 2.16
C THR A 40 6.88 11.60 1.67
N PRO A 41 6.71 12.73 2.35
CA PRO A 41 5.85 13.79 1.85
C PRO A 41 6.42 14.39 0.58
N ILE A 42 5.56 14.57 -0.42
CA ILE A 42 5.87 15.18 -1.71
C ILE A 42 4.80 16.19 -2.11
N THR A 43 5.14 17.08 -3.03
CA THR A 43 4.18 18.01 -3.63
C THR A 43 3.60 17.38 -4.89
N CYS A 44 2.27 17.28 -4.95
CA CYS A 44 1.53 16.83 -6.12
C CYS A 44 0.84 18.01 -6.80
N ASN A 45 0.80 18.00 -8.13
CA ASN A 45 -0.04 18.91 -8.89
C ASN A 45 -1.51 18.51 -8.77
N ILE A 46 -2.41 19.49 -8.82
CA ILE A 46 -3.85 19.27 -9.00
C ILE A 46 -4.16 19.42 -10.49
N VAL A 47 -4.81 18.42 -11.05
CA VAL A 47 -5.20 18.34 -12.45
C VAL A 47 -6.73 18.29 -12.58
N ASP A 48 -7.24 18.90 -13.65
CA ASP A 48 -8.66 18.85 -14.02
C ASP A 48 -8.81 17.93 -15.25
N ASN A 49 -9.65 16.90 -15.15
CA ASN A 49 -10.09 16.09 -16.28
C ASN A 49 -11.04 16.94 -17.13
N ILE A 50 -10.50 17.60 -18.15
CA ILE A 50 -11.29 18.31 -19.14
C ILE A 50 -12.04 17.25 -19.97
N LYS A 51 -13.30 16.98 -19.63
CA LYS A 51 -14.21 16.28 -20.54
C LYS A 51 -14.40 17.20 -21.76
N GLU A 52 -13.85 16.83 -22.91
CA GLU A 52 -14.14 17.54 -24.16
C GLU A 52 -15.66 17.64 -24.35
N PRO A 53 -16.20 18.80 -24.75
CA PRO A 53 -17.60 18.91 -25.12
C PRO A 53 -17.91 17.88 -26.22
N PRO A 54 -19.06 17.20 -26.18
CA PRO A 54 -19.47 16.37 -27.31
C PRO A 54 -19.45 17.24 -28.58
N PRO A 55 -18.96 16.70 -29.71
CA PRO A 55 -18.89 17.45 -30.95
C PRO A 55 -20.28 18.03 -31.27
N PRO A 56 -20.37 19.28 -31.75
CA PRO A 56 -21.64 19.93 -32.01
C PRO A 56 -22.48 19.04 -32.92
N ILE A 57 -23.68 18.69 -32.45
CA ILE A 57 -24.68 17.97 -33.23
C ILE A 57 -24.89 18.76 -34.51
N ALA A 58 -24.52 18.16 -35.65
CA ALA A 58 -24.75 18.75 -36.95
C ALA A 58 -26.24 19.05 -37.10
N SER A 59 -26.56 20.33 -37.35
CA SER A 59 -27.94 20.77 -37.58
C SER A 59 -28.55 19.99 -38.75
N PRO A 60 -29.84 19.62 -38.71
CA PRO A 60 -30.47 18.90 -39.81
C PRO A 60 -30.44 19.77 -41.07
N GLN A 61 -29.89 19.24 -42.16
CA GLN A 61 -30.05 19.85 -43.48
C GLN A 61 -31.53 19.89 -43.86
N PRO A 62 -32.03 20.99 -44.45
CA PRO A 62 -33.40 21.08 -44.91
C PRO A 62 -33.63 20.15 -46.13
N PRO A 63 -34.84 19.59 -46.29
CA PRO A 63 -35.12 18.64 -47.35
C PRO A 63 -35.08 19.32 -48.72
N SER A 64 -34.32 18.75 -49.67
CA SER A 64 -34.39 19.14 -51.07
C SER A 64 -35.71 18.67 -51.68
N SER A 65 -36.44 19.62 -52.24
CA SER A 65 -37.71 19.50 -52.95
C SER A 65 -37.70 18.48 -54.11
N SER A 66 -38.66 17.55 -54.10
CA SER A 66 -39.05 16.75 -55.27
C SER A 66 -40.18 17.45 -56.06
N PRO A 67 -40.21 17.37 -57.40
CA PRO A 67 -41.32 17.86 -58.23
C PRO A 67 -42.45 16.80 -58.42
N PRO A 68 -43.66 17.21 -58.90
CA PRO A 68 -44.94 16.52 -58.70
C PRO A 68 -45.36 15.58 -59.87
N PRO A 69 -46.52 14.88 -59.79
CA PRO A 69 -46.74 13.57 -60.41
C PRO A 69 -47.58 13.59 -61.71
N SER A 70 -47.64 12.45 -62.41
CA SER A 70 -48.69 12.17 -63.40
C SER A 70 -49.11 10.69 -63.46
N SER A 71 -50.40 10.49 -63.19
CA SER A 71 -51.36 9.54 -63.78
C SER A 71 -51.17 8.01 -63.67
N SER A 72 -52.12 7.42 -62.92
CA SER A 72 -52.70 6.06 -62.88
C SER A 72 -53.13 5.49 -64.29
N PRO A 73 -53.77 4.29 -64.44
CA PRO A 73 -54.34 3.37 -63.43
C PRO A 73 -54.36 1.83 -63.74
N SER A 74 -54.90 1.08 -62.76
CA SER A 74 -55.78 -0.13 -62.90
C SER A 74 -55.19 -1.54 -63.04
N LEU A 75 -55.46 -2.43 -62.08
CA LEU A 75 -56.49 -3.51 -62.14
C LEU A 75 -56.45 -4.45 -60.90
N LEU A 76 -57.63 -4.70 -60.32
CA LEU A 76 -58.03 -5.74 -59.34
C LEU A 76 -58.40 -7.06 -60.09
N PRO A 77 -58.95 -8.17 -59.49
CA PRO A 77 -59.01 -8.72 -58.11
C PRO A 77 -58.65 -10.26 -58.10
N THR A 78 -58.68 -11.05 -57.02
CA THR A 78 -59.79 -11.90 -56.44
C THR A 78 -59.10 -12.96 -55.53
N ALA A 79 -59.46 -13.26 -54.27
CA ALA A 79 -60.66 -13.82 -53.61
C ALA A 79 -60.60 -15.35 -53.32
N SER A 80 -61.11 -15.75 -52.13
CA SER A 80 -61.78 -17.05 -51.76
C SER A 80 -61.17 -17.73 -50.50
N ILE A 81 -61.78 -17.73 -49.29
CA ILE A 81 -62.99 -18.40 -48.69
C ILE A 81 -62.59 -19.54 -47.69
N SER A 82 -63.23 -19.52 -46.49
CA SER A 82 -63.15 -20.39 -45.28
C SER A 82 -63.94 -21.74 -45.45
N PRO A 83 -64.28 -22.66 -44.47
CA PRO A 83 -64.55 -22.48 -43.01
C PRO A 83 -64.22 -23.76 -42.10
N PRO A 84 -64.92 -24.17 -40.99
CA PRO A 84 -64.30 -24.46 -39.67
C PRO A 84 -64.68 -25.80 -38.94
N VAL A 85 -64.26 -25.92 -37.65
CA VAL A 85 -64.84 -26.69 -36.49
C VAL A 85 -64.24 -28.08 -36.12
N SER A 86 -63.72 -28.21 -34.86
CA SER A 86 -64.07 -29.21 -33.79
C SER A 86 -62.91 -29.53 -32.80
N SER A 87 -63.14 -29.40 -31.49
CA SER A 87 -62.25 -29.67 -30.30
C SER A 87 -62.05 -31.18 -29.97
N PRO A 88 -61.28 -31.67 -28.94
CA PRO A 88 -60.63 -31.05 -27.75
C PRO A 88 -59.17 -31.50 -27.35
N LEU A 89 -58.63 -30.85 -26.30
CA LEU A 89 -57.34 -30.95 -25.51
C LEU A 89 -56.76 -32.36 -25.19
N PRO A 90 -55.51 -32.56 -24.63
CA PRO A 90 -54.61 -31.60 -23.93
C PRO A 90 -53.04 -31.71 -24.13
N SER A 91 -52.35 -30.73 -23.54
CA SER A 91 -50.98 -30.73 -22.97
C SER A 91 -49.73 -30.58 -23.88
N ALA A 92 -49.04 -29.44 -23.78
CA ALA A 92 -47.65 -29.28 -23.30
C ALA A 92 -46.92 -28.05 -23.89
N SER A 93 -46.19 -27.35 -23.00
CA SER A 93 -44.99 -26.51 -23.20
C SER A 93 -45.04 -25.35 -24.22
N ILE A 94 -45.11 -24.12 -23.73
CA ILE A 94 -44.94 -22.89 -24.52
C ILE A 94 -43.54 -22.31 -24.26
N SER A 95 -42.70 -22.30 -25.29
CA SER A 95 -41.54 -21.41 -25.41
C SER A 95 -41.98 -20.07 -26.04
N PRO A 96 -41.45 -18.92 -25.63
CA PRO A 96 -41.70 -17.66 -26.33
C PRO A 96 -40.79 -17.47 -27.56
N PRO A 97 -41.21 -16.64 -28.53
CA PRO A 97 -40.70 -16.59 -29.91
C PRO A 97 -39.46 -15.69 -30.08
N PRO A 98 -38.77 -15.72 -31.24
CA PRO A 98 -37.56 -14.97 -31.48
C PRO A 98 -37.85 -13.52 -31.89
N THR A 99 -37.10 -12.58 -31.33
CA THR A 99 -37.04 -11.19 -31.80
C THR A 99 -35.59 -10.84 -32.09
N SER A 100 -35.33 -10.31 -33.29
CA SER A 100 -34.07 -9.68 -33.71
C SER A 100 -34.40 -8.28 -34.25
N PRO A 101 -33.42 -7.43 -34.59
CA PRO A 101 -32.43 -6.77 -33.73
C PRO A 101 -32.42 -5.24 -33.97
N LEU A 102 -31.82 -4.42 -33.09
CA LEU A 102 -31.11 -3.14 -33.41
C LEU A 102 -30.75 -2.34 -32.13
N PRO A 103 -29.78 -1.40 -32.16
CA PRO A 103 -28.39 -1.51 -32.58
C PRO A 103 -27.45 -1.38 -31.36
N SER A 104 -26.36 -2.13 -31.37
CA SER A 104 -25.28 -2.00 -30.40
C SER A 104 -24.64 -0.61 -30.51
N ALA A 105 -24.94 0.26 -29.55
CA ALA A 105 -24.06 1.37 -29.22
C ALA A 105 -22.83 0.77 -28.52
N SER A 106 -21.83 0.41 -29.31
CA SER A 106 -20.50 0.04 -28.83
C SER A 106 -19.83 1.27 -28.23
N ALA A 107 -20.15 1.57 -26.97
CA ALA A 107 -19.25 2.36 -26.15
C ALA A 107 -18.05 1.46 -25.82
N ASN A 108 -16.86 1.87 -26.25
CA ASN A 108 -15.59 1.23 -25.94
C ASN A 108 -15.44 1.08 -24.41
N LEU A 109 -15.72 -0.12 -23.88
CA LEU A 109 -15.21 -0.56 -22.59
C LEU A 109 -13.73 -0.90 -22.78
N THR A 110 -12.86 0.11 -22.70
CA THR A 110 -11.44 -0.11 -22.41
C THR A 110 -11.37 -0.98 -21.17
N THR A 111 -10.90 -2.21 -21.31
CA THR A 111 -10.91 -3.20 -20.22
C THR A 111 -9.85 -2.81 -19.21
N ASN A 112 -10.21 -1.97 -18.25
CA ASN A 112 -9.30 -1.50 -17.21
C ASN A 112 -8.74 -2.70 -16.44
N ASN A 113 -7.43 -2.68 -16.20
CA ASN A 113 -6.65 -3.83 -15.78
C ASN A 113 -5.59 -3.45 -14.74
N PHE A 114 -5.09 -4.46 -14.05
CA PHE A 114 -3.81 -4.36 -13.35
C PHE A 114 -2.68 -4.43 -14.38
N ILE A 115 -1.76 -3.47 -14.35
CA ILE A 115 -0.57 -3.44 -15.20
C ILE A 115 0.62 -3.80 -14.32
N ILE A 116 1.20 -4.98 -14.54
CA ILE A 116 2.28 -5.52 -13.71
C ILE A 116 3.63 -5.15 -14.32
N ASN A 117 4.49 -4.56 -13.50
CA ASN A 117 5.93 -4.44 -13.73
C ASN A 117 6.64 -5.40 -12.77
N TYR A 118 7.01 -6.57 -13.27
CA TYR A 118 7.60 -7.64 -12.48
C TYR A 118 9.13 -7.66 -12.63
N LYS A 119 9.83 -7.66 -11.49
CA LYS A 119 11.28 -7.85 -11.40
C LYS A 119 11.59 -9.10 -10.58
N CYS A 120 12.48 -9.95 -11.08
CA CYS A 120 13.01 -11.07 -10.32
C CYS A 120 14.50 -10.83 -10.02
N GLU A 121 14.88 -10.76 -8.75
CA GLU A 121 16.28 -10.56 -8.30
C GLU A 121 16.92 -11.87 -7.78
N ILE A 122 16.31 -13.01 -8.09
CA ILE A 122 16.86 -14.35 -7.83
C ILE A 122 17.11 -15.08 -9.16
N GLU A 123 17.74 -14.39 -10.11
CA GLU A 123 17.89 -14.79 -11.51
C GLU A 123 18.52 -16.18 -11.71
N THR A 124 19.27 -16.68 -10.73
CA THR A 124 19.82 -18.05 -10.75
C THR A 124 18.74 -19.14 -10.66
N ASN A 125 17.51 -18.81 -10.27
CA ASN A 125 16.36 -19.72 -10.20
C ASN A 125 15.21 -19.23 -11.12
N GLN A 126 15.42 -19.34 -12.42
CA GLN A 126 14.47 -18.89 -13.44
C GLN A 126 13.10 -19.59 -13.36
N GLU A 127 13.07 -20.85 -12.92
CA GLU A 127 11.82 -21.59 -12.73
C GLU A 127 10.96 -20.94 -11.65
N LEU A 128 11.57 -20.59 -10.51
CA LEU A 128 10.88 -19.91 -9.41
C LEU A 128 10.39 -18.52 -9.84
N CYS A 129 11.20 -17.74 -10.57
CA CYS A 129 10.76 -16.46 -11.13
C CYS A 129 9.51 -16.62 -12.01
N THR A 130 9.52 -17.62 -12.91
CA THR A 130 8.41 -17.89 -13.83
C THR A 130 7.14 -18.29 -13.08
N LYS A 131 7.26 -19.17 -12.08
CA LYS A 131 6.14 -19.59 -11.23
C LYS A 131 5.54 -18.42 -10.44
N ALA A 132 6.39 -17.59 -9.84
CA ALA A 132 5.96 -16.42 -9.10
C ALA A 132 5.24 -15.41 -10.00
N GLN A 133 5.81 -15.09 -11.18
CA GLN A 133 5.18 -14.20 -12.15
C GLN A 133 3.79 -14.69 -12.55
N LYS A 134 3.66 -15.98 -12.90
CA LYS A 134 2.37 -16.58 -13.28
C LYS A 134 1.35 -16.52 -12.14
N SER A 135 1.77 -16.75 -10.90
CA SER A 135 0.89 -16.61 -9.74
C SER A 135 0.41 -15.17 -9.53
N ILE A 136 1.29 -14.18 -9.71
CA ILE A 136 0.93 -12.75 -9.63
C ILE A 136 -0.06 -12.37 -10.73
N GLU A 137 0.18 -12.80 -11.98
CA GLU A 137 -0.71 -12.57 -13.11
C GLU A 137 -2.12 -13.14 -12.84
N LYS A 138 -2.20 -14.37 -12.31
CA LYS A 138 -3.48 -14.99 -11.92
C LYS A 138 -4.20 -14.23 -10.81
N VAL A 139 -3.48 -13.68 -9.83
CA VAL A 139 -4.09 -12.82 -8.80
C VAL A 139 -4.70 -11.57 -9.44
N CYS A 140 -3.99 -10.94 -10.37
CA CYS A 140 -4.50 -9.78 -11.08
C CYS A 140 -5.74 -10.11 -11.94
N GLU A 141 -5.75 -11.25 -12.62
CA GLU A 141 -6.94 -11.75 -13.34
C GLU A 141 -8.12 -11.99 -12.39
N LEU A 142 -7.86 -12.58 -11.23
CA LEU A 142 -8.86 -12.82 -10.20
C LEU A 142 -9.46 -11.52 -9.69
N LEU A 143 -8.63 -10.53 -9.33
CA LEU A 143 -9.08 -9.22 -8.88
C LEU A 143 -9.87 -8.50 -9.98
N LYS A 144 -9.38 -8.50 -11.23
CA LYS A 144 -10.11 -7.97 -12.39
C LYS A 144 -11.47 -8.63 -12.58
N SER A 145 -11.57 -9.92 -12.29
CA SER A 145 -12.84 -10.64 -12.40
C SER A 145 -13.82 -10.31 -11.27
N ASN A 146 -13.42 -9.63 -10.20
CA ASN A 146 -14.31 -9.25 -9.09
C ASN A 146 -14.55 -7.74 -8.99
N LEU A 147 -13.59 -6.93 -9.48
CA LEU A 147 -13.61 -5.47 -9.44
C LEU A 147 -13.87 -4.88 -10.83
N ASN A 148 -14.80 -3.94 -10.90
CA ASN A 148 -15.07 -3.18 -12.12
C ASN A 148 -14.27 -1.88 -12.09
N LEU A 149 -12.95 -2.00 -12.27
CA LEU A 149 -12.04 -0.85 -12.20
C LEU A 149 -12.39 0.21 -13.26
N ILE A 150 -12.34 1.47 -12.86
CA ILE A 150 -12.56 2.63 -13.75
C ILE A 150 -11.24 3.05 -14.40
N THR A 151 -10.12 2.87 -13.69
CA THR A 151 -8.78 3.18 -14.20
C THR A 151 -7.83 2.03 -13.86
N ASN A 152 -6.85 1.79 -14.74
CA ASN A 152 -5.80 0.81 -14.52
C ASN A 152 -5.03 1.05 -13.22
N ILE A 153 -4.67 -0.04 -12.54
CA ILE A 153 -3.81 -0.04 -11.35
C ILE A 153 -2.43 -0.56 -11.76
N LYS A 154 -1.40 0.27 -11.62
CA LYS A 154 -0.01 -0.06 -11.95
C LYS A 154 0.68 -0.68 -10.73
N VAL A 155 1.27 -1.86 -10.90
CA VAL A 155 1.85 -2.65 -9.81
C VAL A 155 3.32 -2.90 -10.08
N ASP A 156 4.20 -2.38 -9.23
CA ASP A 156 5.61 -2.78 -9.19
C ASP A 156 5.77 -3.96 -8.23
N VAL A 157 6.22 -5.11 -8.72
CA VAL A 157 6.44 -6.30 -7.90
C VAL A 157 7.87 -6.79 -8.03
N THR A 158 8.54 -7.01 -6.91
CA THR A 158 9.89 -7.60 -6.89
C THR A 158 9.90 -8.92 -6.14
N LEU A 159 10.38 -9.99 -6.76
CA LEU A 159 10.71 -11.24 -6.07
C LEU A 159 12.21 -11.24 -5.74
N ARG A 160 12.56 -11.34 -4.46
CA ARG A 160 13.97 -11.39 -4.01
C ARG A 160 14.13 -12.20 -2.74
N ASN A 161 15.36 -12.54 -2.38
CA ASN A 161 15.61 -13.13 -1.07
C ASN A 161 15.48 -12.04 0.01
N LEU A 162 14.48 -12.19 0.88
CA LEU A 162 14.27 -11.31 2.04
C LEU A 162 14.96 -11.84 3.31
N CYS A 163 15.41 -13.08 3.28
CA CYS A 163 16.05 -13.71 4.42
C CYS A 163 17.54 -13.35 4.52
N PRO A 164 18.08 -13.24 5.74
CA PRO A 164 19.51 -13.29 5.97
C PRO A 164 20.13 -14.55 5.36
N THR A 165 21.37 -14.44 4.88
CA THR A 165 22.13 -15.59 4.36
C THR A 165 22.67 -16.51 5.45
N ASP A 166 22.61 -16.09 6.72
CA ASP A 166 22.99 -16.90 7.87
C ASP A 166 21.88 -17.91 8.20
N ALA A 167 22.16 -19.19 8.00
CA ALA A 167 21.25 -20.31 8.27
C ALA A 167 20.80 -20.41 9.74
N LYS A 168 21.45 -19.71 10.68
CA LYS A 168 21.05 -19.67 12.09
C LYS A 168 19.94 -18.67 12.40
N GLN A 169 19.64 -17.74 11.48
CA GLN A 169 18.57 -16.77 11.67
C GLN A 169 17.27 -17.30 11.05
N PRO A 170 16.21 -17.54 11.84
CA PRO A 170 14.94 -17.97 11.29
C PRO A 170 14.38 -16.88 10.39
N CYS A 171 13.92 -17.25 9.20
CA CYS A 171 13.29 -16.34 8.27
C CYS A 171 11.82 -16.69 8.10
N ASN A 172 10.96 -15.80 8.57
CA ASN A 172 9.52 -15.93 8.47
C ASN A 172 8.89 -14.90 7.52
N GLU A 173 9.73 -14.08 6.89
CA GLU A 173 9.28 -13.02 5.99
C GLU A 173 8.74 -13.64 4.69
N LEU A 174 7.45 -13.46 4.42
CA LEU A 174 6.84 -13.94 3.18
C LEU A 174 6.88 -12.86 2.09
N GLY A 175 6.98 -11.61 2.51
CA GLY A 175 6.74 -10.45 1.66
C GLY A 175 5.52 -9.66 2.09
N GLY A 176 5.29 -8.56 1.39
CA GLY A 176 4.22 -7.61 1.64
C GLY A 176 3.96 -6.72 0.44
N ALA A 177 2.83 -6.04 0.48
CA ALA A 177 2.49 -5.01 -0.49
C ALA A 177 1.86 -3.81 0.20
N THR A 178 2.08 -2.63 -0.36
CA THR A 178 1.49 -1.38 0.07
C THR A 178 1.09 -0.53 -1.13
N PHE A 179 0.19 0.40 -0.94
CA PHE A 179 -0.05 1.45 -1.92
C PHE A 179 1.19 2.33 -2.06
N ALA A 180 1.52 2.76 -3.27
CA ALA A 180 2.73 3.52 -3.55
C ALA A 180 2.61 5.00 -3.15
N ARG A 181 1.39 5.53 -3.10
CA ARG A 181 1.10 6.94 -2.80
C ARG A 181 -0.27 7.13 -2.16
N THR A 182 -0.35 8.00 -1.16
CA THR A 182 -1.60 8.56 -0.63
C THR A 182 -1.73 10.05 -0.93
N MET A 183 -2.98 10.52 -0.95
CA MET A 183 -3.33 11.93 -1.10
C MET A 183 -4.40 12.32 -0.08
N GLU A 184 -4.31 13.55 0.41
CA GLU A 184 -5.27 14.07 1.40
C GLU A 184 -6.57 14.47 0.71
N LEU A 185 -7.70 13.91 1.15
CA LEU A 185 -9.03 14.30 0.68
C LEU A 185 -9.91 14.65 1.88
N LEU A 186 -10.74 15.68 1.70
CA LEU A 186 -11.75 16.08 2.66
C LEU A 186 -12.99 15.21 2.49
N ASP A 187 -13.28 14.38 3.48
CA ASP A 187 -14.41 13.48 3.46
C ASP A 187 -15.73 14.17 3.88
N ASP A 188 -16.85 13.47 3.74
CA ASP A 188 -18.22 13.97 4.02
C ASP A 188 -18.47 14.38 5.48
N ASP A 189 -17.65 13.91 6.42
CA ASP A 189 -17.67 14.27 7.84
C ASP A 189 -16.74 15.45 8.17
N ASN A 190 -16.20 16.12 7.14
CA ASN A 190 -15.25 17.22 7.23
C ASN A 190 -13.90 16.86 7.87
N VAL A 191 -13.52 15.57 7.84
CA VAL A 191 -12.20 15.12 8.25
C VAL A 191 -11.32 14.92 7.02
N ILE A 192 -10.09 15.44 7.08
CA ILE A 192 -9.08 15.19 6.05
C ILE A 192 -8.46 13.83 6.32
N ARG A 193 -8.58 12.92 5.35
CA ARG A 193 -7.97 11.58 5.40
C ARG A 193 -7.09 11.35 4.21
N GLU A 194 -6.17 10.43 4.35
CA GLU A 194 -5.32 9.97 3.28
C GLU A 194 -5.97 8.79 2.53
N TYR A 195 -6.10 8.96 1.21
CA TYR A 195 -6.64 7.94 0.33
C TYR A 195 -5.52 7.41 -0.56
N PRO A 196 -5.37 6.08 -0.70
CA PRO A 196 -4.39 5.51 -1.60
C PRO A 196 -4.78 5.78 -3.05
N THR A 197 -3.77 5.98 -3.90
CA THR A 197 -3.99 6.28 -5.33
C THR A 197 -4.75 5.15 -6.03
N THR A 198 -4.57 3.90 -5.58
CA THR A 198 -5.34 2.72 -6.03
C THR A 198 -6.85 2.94 -5.94
N LEU A 199 -7.31 3.63 -4.90
CA LEU A 199 -8.71 3.93 -4.63
C LEU A 199 -9.17 5.22 -5.32
N VAL A 200 -8.40 6.31 -5.22
CA VAL A 200 -8.82 7.62 -5.77
C VAL A 200 -9.03 7.56 -7.29
N LYS A 201 -8.22 6.77 -7.99
CA LYS A 201 -8.39 6.48 -9.42
C LYS A 201 -9.75 5.87 -9.79
N GLN A 202 -10.46 5.29 -8.82
CA GLN A 202 -11.77 4.66 -9.01
C GLN A 202 -12.93 5.60 -8.68
N PHE A 203 -12.67 6.82 -8.21
CA PHE A 203 -13.71 7.80 -7.92
C PHE A 203 -14.16 8.61 -9.14
N ASP A 204 -13.39 8.58 -10.24
CA ASP A 204 -13.62 9.37 -11.47
C ASP A 204 -13.89 10.85 -11.15
N CYS A 205 -13.03 11.43 -10.32
CA CYS A 205 -13.13 12.83 -9.93
C CYS A 205 -12.78 13.74 -11.12
N GLU A 206 -13.57 14.79 -11.34
CA GLU A 206 -13.27 15.80 -12.37
C GLU A 206 -11.99 16.56 -12.06
N ARG A 207 -11.71 16.77 -10.76
CA ARG A 207 -10.49 17.39 -10.27
C ARG A 207 -9.83 16.44 -9.30
N HIS A 208 -8.56 16.13 -9.53
CA HIS A 208 -7.82 15.17 -8.71
C HIS A 208 -6.34 15.53 -8.63
N TYR A 209 -5.61 14.84 -7.75
CA TYR A 209 -4.16 14.92 -7.69
C TYR A 209 -3.54 14.22 -8.89
N GLU A 210 -2.40 14.71 -9.35
CA GLU A 210 -1.56 13.98 -10.30
C GLU A 210 -1.15 12.62 -9.69
N PHE A 211 -1.45 11.55 -10.42
CA PHE A 211 -1.15 10.20 -10.01
C PHE A 211 0.31 9.85 -10.29
N GLY A 212 0.92 9.07 -9.40
CA GLY A 212 2.26 8.54 -9.63
C GLY A 212 2.32 7.49 -10.73
N ASP A 213 3.55 7.11 -11.09
CA ASP A 213 3.81 6.07 -12.09
C ASP A 213 3.48 4.66 -11.60
N VAL A 214 3.32 4.48 -10.29
CA VAL A 214 3.09 3.21 -9.62
C VAL A 214 1.97 3.42 -8.61
N ASP A 215 1.05 2.47 -8.51
CA ASP A 215 -0.07 2.49 -7.56
C ASP A 215 0.13 1.53 -6.40
N ILE A 216 0.75 0.37 -6.66
CA ILE A 216 1.08 -0.65 -5.66
C ILE A 216 2.56 -0.99 -5.77
N ARG A 217 3.23 -1.06 -4.61
CA ARG A 217 4.57 -1.66 -4.49
C ARG A 217 4.44 -2.95 -3.71
N ALA A 218 5.01 -4.02 -4.24
CA ALA A 218 5.02 -5.32 -3.60
C ALA A 218 6.41 -5.94 -3.67
N ILE A 219 6.77 -6.65 -2.61
CA ILE A 219 8.00 -7.40 -2.52
C ILE A 219 7.70 -8.75 -1.89
N PHE A 220 8.13 -9.82 -2.53
CA PHE A 220 7.90 -11.18 -2.04
C PHE A 220 9.20 -11.95 -1.89
N ASN A 221 9.20 -12.82 -0.88
CA ASN A 221 10.37 -13.63 -0.60
C ASN A 221 10.49 -14.78 -1.60
N GLY A 222 11.59 -14.82 -2.34
CA GLY A 222 11.98 -15.93 -3.21
C GLY A 222 13.13 -16.76 -2.64
N GLY A 223 13.54 -16.53 -1.39
CA GLY A 223 14.63 -17.26 -0.76
C GLY A 223 14.24 -18.70 -0.41
N ASN A 224 15.18 -19.64 -0.60
CA ASN A 224 15.00 -21.09 -0.38
C ASN A 224 14.56 -21.48 1.03
N VAL A 225 14.72 -20.60 2.01
CA VAL A 225 14.31 -20.82 3.42
C VAL A 225 12.80 -20.69 3.58
N THR A 226 12.13 -19.97 2.66
CA THR A 226 10.69 -19.76 2.70
C THR A 226 10.01 -20.94 2.03
N SER A 227 9.32 -21.76 2.83
CA SER A 227 8.58 -22.92 2.33
C SER A 227 7.32 -22.46 1.56
N LEU A 228 7.52 -22.09 0.30
CA LEU A 228 6.45 -21.65 -0.61
C LEU A 228 6.03 -22.79 -1.53
N TRP A 229 4.76 -22.79 -1.87
CA TRP A 229 4.17 -23.67 -2.88
C TRP A 229 3.61 -22.81 -4.01
N PHE A 230 3.82 -23.27 -5.25
CA PHE A 230 3.33 -22.61 -6.45
C PHE A 230 2.42 -23.57 -7.23
N GLU A 231 1.48 -22.99 -7.98
CA GLU A 231 0.62 -23.79 -8.82
C GLU A 231 1.41 -24.56 -9.88
N GLY A 232 1.22 -25.88 -9.91
CA GLY A 232 1.97 -26.81 -10.77
C GLY A 232 3.09 -27.55 -10.04
N ASP A 233 3.40 -27.19 -8.79
CA ASP A 233 4.23 -28.01 -7.91
C ASP A 233 3.50 -29.30 -7.51
N PRO A 234 4.23 -30.32 -6.99
CA PRO A 234 3.61 -31.47 -6.33
C PRO A 234 2.66 -31.05 -5.20
N GLN A 235 1.88 -32.01 -4.68
CA GLN A 235 0.96 -31.79 -3.56
C GLN A 235 1.57 -30.92 -2.46
N ILE A 236 0.88 -29.84 -2.09
CA ILE A 236 1.34 -28.93 -1.03
C ILE A 236 1.57 -29.70 0.28
N THR A 237 2.72 -29.45 0.91
CA THR A 237 3.07 -30.07 2.20
C THR A 237 2.58 -29.22 3.37
N LYS A 238 2.46 -29.83 4.55
CA LYS A 238 1.93 -29.16 5.76
C LYS A 238 2.70 -27.89 6.18
N ASP A 239 3.96 -27.79 5.77
CA ASP A 239 4.83 -26.67 6.13
C ASP A 239 4.92 -25.61 5.04
N GLN A 240 4.35 -25.87 3.86
CA GLN A 240 4.35 -24.93 2.75
C GLN A 240 3.15 -23.97 2.81
N LYS A 241 3.35 -22.75 2.31
CA LYS A 241 2.30 -21.75 2.12
C LYS A 241 2.08 -21.51 0.62
N ASP A 242 0.82 -21.46 0.21
CA ASP A 242 0.47 -21.13 -1.17
C ASP A 242 0.82 -19.66 -1.46
N PHE A 243 1.73 -19.45 -2.42
CA PHE A 243 2.18 -18.14 -2.85
C PHE A 243 1.04 -17.25 -3.37
N ARG A 244 0.04 -17.83 -4.03
CA ARG A 244 -1.09 -17.10 -4.60
C ARG A 244 -1.99 -16.52 -3.51
N ILE A 245 -2.16 -17.22 -2.38
CA ILE A 245 -2.88 -16.68 -1.21
C ILE A 245 -2.14 -15.46 -0.66
N ILE A 246 -0.81 -15.55 -0.51
CA ILE A 246 0.03 -14.47 0.00
C ILE A 246 -0.13 -13.23 -0.90
N VAL A 247 0.11 -13.37 -2.20
CA VAL A 247 0.03 -12.24 -3.14
C VAL A 247 -1.38 -11.63 -3.14
N LEU A 248 -2.43 -12.46 -3.18
CA LEU A 248 -3.81 -11.96 -3.19
C LEU A 248 -4.13 -11.15 -1.93
N LYS A 249 -3.78 -11.67 -0.75
CA LYS A 249 -4.00 -10.99 0.52
C LYS A 249 -3.27 -9.65 0.60
N GLU A 250 -2.00 -9.62 0.21
CA GLU A 250 -1.20 -8.40 0.26
C GLU A 250 -1.68 -7.36 -0.76
N PHE A 251 -2.14 -7.78 -1.95
CA PHE A 251 -2.73 -6.85 -2.92
C PHE A 251 -4.04 -6.25 -2.40
N ILE A 252 -4.88 -7.02 -1.71
CA ILE A 252 -6.08 -6.49 -1.05
C ILE A 252 -5.72 -5.39 -0.04
N LYS A 253 -4.67 -5.58 0.77
CA LYS A 253 -4.18 -4.51 1.67
C LYS A 253 -3.77 -3.26 0.89
N ALA A 254 -3.00 -3.43 -0.18
CA ALA A 254 -2.54 -2.32 -1.02
C ALA A 254 -3.67 -1.59 -1.79
N LEU A 255 -4.85 -2.21 -1.93
CA LEU A 255 -6.06 -1.52 -2.40
C LEU A 255 -6.65 -0.56 -1.34
N GLY A 256 -6.09 -0.50 -0.12
CA GLY A 256 -6.53 0.39 0.95
C GLY A 256 -7.24 -0.33 2.10
N VAL A 257 -7.21 -1.66 2.14
CA VAL A 257 -7.68 -2.47 3.28
C VAL A 257 -6.58 -2.50 4.34
N GLN A 258 -6.27 -1.33 4.90
CA GLN A 258 -5.19 -1.14 5.85
C GLN A 258 -5.46 0.07 6.73
N THR A 259 -5.20 -0.04 8.03
CA THR A 259 -5.33 1.06 9.00
C THR A 259 -4.09 1.94 9.04
N SER A 260 -4.26 3.22 9.37
CA SER A 260 -3.14 4.11 9.72
C SER A 260 -2.65 3.93 11.16
N LEU A 261 -3.39 3.19 12.00
CA LEU A 261 -3.05 2.92 13.39
C LEU A 261 -1.83 1.98 13.46
N ILE A 262 -0.68 2.52 13.86
CA ILE A 262 0.58 1.78 13.95
C ILE A 262 1.35 2.13 15.21
N GLU A 263 2.20 1.21 15.65
CA GLU A 263 3.26 1.52 16.60
C GLU A 263 4.33 2.30 15.85
N GLN A 264 4.35 3.62 16.07
CA GLN A 264 5.27 4.52 15.38
C GLN A 264 6.72 4.29 15.86
N PRO A 265 7.73 4.28 14.97
CA PRO A 265 9.14 4.09 15.35
C PRO A 265 9.63 5.05 16.43
N ILE A 266 9.16 6.30 16.41
CA ILE A 266 9.47 7.35 17.39
C ILE A 266 8.98 7.02 18.82
N PHE A 267 7.99 6.14 18.96
CA PHE A 267 7.42 5.74 20.25
C PHE A 267 7.83 4.34 20.72
N LEU A 268 8.79 3.67 20.06
CA LEU A 268 9.20 2.29 20.39
C LEU A 268 9.56 2.08 21.87
N ASN A 269 10.17 3.09 22.50
CA ASN A 269 10.62 3.04 23.90
C ASN A 269 9.58 3.58 24.90
N VAL A 270 8.38 3.98 24.45
CA VAL A 270 7.32 4.47 25.33
C VAL A 270 6.64 3.28 26.02
N THR A 271 6.47 3.38 27.35
CA THR A 271 5.78 2.38 28.17
C THR A 271 4.78 3.06 29.10
N PRO A 272 3.51 2.61 29.18
CA PRO A 272 2.85 1.60 28.33
C PRO A 272 2.90 1.90 26.83
N LYS A 273 2.77 0.86 26.00
CA LYS A 273 2.77 0.97 24.54
C LYS A 273 1.63 1.88 24.06
N VAL A 274 1.88 2.59 22.96
CA VAL A 274 0.96 3.56 22.37
C VAL A 274 0.69 3.22 20.92
N LEU A 275 -0.54 3.45 20.48
CA LEU A 275 -0.93 3.32 19.09
C LEU A 275 -1.52 4.65 18.62
N THR A 276 -1.01 5.16 17.51
CA THR A 276 -1.51 6.39 16.90
C THR A 276 -1.73 6.17 15.41
N PRO A 277 -2.59 6.98 14.77
CA PRO A 277 -2.61 7.09 13.31
C PRO A 277 -1.25 7.51 12.76
N GLN A 278 -1.17 7.67 11.44
CA GLN A 278 0.07 8.09 10.82
C GLN A 278 0.51 9.49 11.27
N LEU A 279 1.70 9.56 11.88
CA LEU A 279 2.25 10.81 12.37
C LEU A 279 2.84 11.63 11.23
N THR A 280 2.47 12.91 11.14
CA THR A 280 3.08 13.84 10.19
C THR A 280 3.86 14.91 10.94
N LEU A 281 5.18 14.91 10.72
CA LEU A 281 6.11 15.92 11.20
C LEU A 281 6.80 16.56 9.99
N THR A 282 7.00 17.87 10.04
CA THR A 282 7.76 18.63 9.03
C THR A 282 8.96 19.29 9.67
N ASP A 283 10.10 19.32 8.99
CA ASP A 283 11.29 20.05 9.46
C ASP A 283 11.23 21.47 8.88
N ASN A 284 11.38 22.46 9.75
CA ASN A 284 11.29 23.88 9.40
C ASN A 284 12.65 24.62 9.47
N GLY A 285 13.77 23.89 9.33
CA GLY A 285 15.11 24.47 9.26
C GLY A 285 15.71 24.78 10.63
N GLY A 286 15.45 23.91 11.62
CA GLY A 286 15.93 24.07 13.00
C GLY A 286 15.04 23.45 14.07
N GLY A 287 13.92 22.82 13.68
CA GLY A 287 13.00 22.13 14.57
C GLY A 287 11.98 21.29 13.80
N LEU A 288 11.09 20.63 14.54
CA LEU A 288 9.98 19.84 14.01
C LEU A 288 8.66 20.58 14.21
N GLU A 289 7.78 20.46 13.24
CA GLU A 289 6.42 20.98 13.29
C GLU A 289 5.41 19.85 13.09
N PHE A 290 4.52 19.68 14.07
CA PHE A 290 3.45 18.70 14.05
C PHE A 290 2.32 19.13 13.14
N MET A 291 2.05 18.32 12.12
CA MET A 291 1.00 18.51 11.12
C MET A 291 -0.23 17.64 11.38
N GLY A 292 -0.21 16.83 12.44
CA GLY A 292 -1.31 15.96 12.83
C GLY A 292 -0.99 14.47 12.75
N PHE A 293 -1.82 13.70 13.43
CA PHE A 293 -2.08 12.29 13.18
C PHE A 293 -3.13 12.17 12.06
N LYS A 294 -2.79 11.48 10.98
CA LYS A 294 -3.58 11.38 9.77
C LYS A 294 -4.16 9.98 9.64
N GLU A 295 -5.47 9.94 9.40
CA GLU A 295 -6.24 8.72 9.19
C GLU A 295 -6.17 8.28 7.72
N TYR A 296 -6.25 6.97 7.47
CA TYR A 296 -6.56 6.45 6.14
C TYR A 296 -8.06 6.36 5.92
N ALA A 297 -8.48 6.26 4.66
CA ALA A 297 -9.88 6.03 4.28
C ALA A 297 -10.53 4.85 5.02
N PHE A 298 -9.75 3.79 5.31
CA PHE A 298 -10.18 2.63 6.08
C PHE A 298 -10.63 2.98 7.51
N ASP A 299 -9.93 3.91 8.16
CA ASP A 299 -10.12 4.23 9.59
C ASP A 299 -11.44 4.94 9.86
N LYS A 300 -12.04 5.56 8.84
CA LYS A 300 -13.41 6.11 8.90
C LYS A 300 -14.44 5.10 9.37
N TYR A 301 -14.23 3.84 9.02
CA TYR A 301 -15.20 2.77 9.24
C TYR A 301 -14.82 1.90 10.44
N LEU A 302 -13.77 2.26 11.18
CA LEU A 302 -13.40 1.57 12.41
C LEU A 302 -14.37 1.91 13.53
N VAL A 303 -14.82 0.86 14.23
CA VAL A 303 -15.70 0.98 15.38
C VAL A 303 -15.18 0.17 16.55
N PHE A 304 -15.33 0.74 17.75
CA PHE A 304 -15.26 -0.02 18.99
C PHE A 304 -16.48 -0.92 19.10
N ARG A 305 -16.23 -2.16 19.47
CA ARG A 305 -17.25 -3.18 19.75
C ARG A 305 -17.42 -3.32 21.26
N GLY A 306 -18.65 -3.47 21.70
CA GLY A 306 -19.01 -3.55 23.11
C GLY A 306 -20.52 -3.56 23.28
N LYS A 307 -21.02 -3.07 24.43
CA LYS A 307 -22.48 -2.92 24.64
C LYS A 307 -23.13 -1.96 23.65
N GLN A 308 -22.36 -1.00 23.15
CA GLN A 308 -22.75 -0.07 22.11
C GLN A 308 -21.58 0.05 21.14
N VAL A 309 -21.88 0.02 19.85
CA VAL A 309 -20.91 0.24 18.77
C VAL A 309 -20.65 1.74 18.68
N GLN A 310 -19.37 2.14 18.71
CA GLN A 310 -18.96 3.55 18.68
C GLN A 310 -17.87 3.79 17.63
N PRO A 311 -17.93 4.84 16.81
CA PRO A 311 -16.87 5.18 15.87
C PRO A 311 -15.54 5.46 16.57
N VAL A 312 -14.43 5.06 15.96
CA VAL A 312 -13.08 5.32 16.48
C VAL A 312 -12.62 6.76 16.22
N ASN A 313 -13.22 7.46 15.24
CA ASN A 313 -12.74 8.74 14.74
C ASN A 313 -12.70 9.87 15.79
N GLU A 314 -13.60 9.84 16.79
CA GLU A 314 -13.59 10.85 17.86
C GLU A 314 -12.31 10.77 18.71
N ASN A 315 -11.83 9.55 18.98
CA ASN A 315 -10.57 9.32 19.67
C ASN A 315 -9.39 9.85 18.85
N ILE A 316 -9.40 9.59 17.53
CA ILE A 316 -8.34 10.07 16.63
C ILE A 316 -8.34 11.61 16.55
N LYS A 317 -9.52 12.23 16.48
CA LYS A 317 -9.65 13.68 16.56
C LYS A 317 -9.04 14.22 17.85
N SER A 318 -9.31 13.58 19.00
CA SER A 318 -8.73 14.00 20.28
C SER A 318 -7.21 13.91 20.34
N LEU A 319 -6.58 12.97 19.62
CA LEU A 319 -5.12 12.85 19.55
C LEU A 319 -4.51 14.10 18.89
N ASN A 320 -5.20 14.66 17.89
CA ASN A 320 -4.77 15.89 17.22
C ASN A 320 -4.92 17.15 18.09
N ASP A 321 -5.64 17.07 19.23
CA ASP A 321 -5.69 18.17 20.20
C ASP A 321 -4.40 18.30 21.04
N PHE A 322 -3.47 17.35 20.91
CA PHE A 322 -2.16 17.38 21.59
C PHE A 322 -1.41 18.70 21.36
N ALA A 323 -1.33 19.14 20.11
CA ALA A 323 -0.61 20.35 19.74
C ALA A 323 -1.27 21.01 18.54
N LYS A 324 -1.56 22.31 18.65
CA LYS A 324 -2.17 23.14 17.60
C LYS A 324 -1.33 24.37 17.37
N VAL A 325 -1.46 24.98 16.19
CA VAL A 325 -0.83 26.28 15.91
C VAL A 325 -1.26 27.30 16.98
N PRO A 326 -0.32 28.04 17.62
CA PRO A 326 1.11 28.12 17.31
C PRO A 326 2.04 27.14 18.07
N ASP A 327 1.51 26.35 18.99
CA ASP A 327 2.25 25.45 19.90
C ASP A 327 2.61 24.09 19.28
N ASN A 328 2.47 23.94 17.96
CA ASN A 328 2.77 22.72 17.22
C ASN A 328 4.25 22.56 16.83
N LYS A 329 5.16 23.32 17.46
CA LYS A 329 6.59 23.35 17.15
C LYS A 329 7.43 22.79 18.28
N PHE A 330 8.47 22.04 17.91
CA PHE A 330 9.35 21.28 18.79
C PHE A 330 10.79 21.45 18.29
N ASN A 331 11.78 21.43 19.17
CA ASN A 331 13.19 21.56 18.76
C ASN A 331 13.69 20.27 18.09
N ASP A 332 13.24 19.12 18.57
CA ASP A 332 13.63 17.83 18.04
C ASP A 332 12.58 16.74 18.34
N GLN A 333 12.87 15.53 17.87
CA GLN A 333 12.02 14.35 18.07
C GLN A 333 11.91 13.96 19.55
N GLN A 334 12.95 14.16 20.35
CA GLN A 334 12.94 13.81 21.76
C GLN A 334 11.98 14.73 22.53
N GLU A 335 12.02 16.04 22.27
CA GLU A 335 11.09 16.99 22.86
C GLU A 335 9.64 16.69 22.45
N PHE A 336 9.39 16.38 21.18
CA PHE A 336 8.06 15.97 20.72
C PHE A 336 7.54 14.78 21.51
N VAL A 337 8.32 13.70 21.63
CA VAL A 337 7.92 12.51 22.40
C VAL A 337 7.70 12.83 23.86
N THR A 338 8.62 13.57 24.50
CA THR A 338 8.48 13.94 25.90
C THR A 338 7.21 14.74 26.15
N LYS A 339 6.90 15.72 25.30
CA LYS A 339 5.66 16.51 25.41
C LYS A 339 4.42 15.65 25.13
N PHE A 340 4.45 14.76 24.13
CA PHE A 340 3.34 13.86 23.83
C PHE A 340 3.02 12.93 25.00
N VAL A 341 4.06 12.33 25.60
CA VAL A 341 3.92 11.44 26.78
C VAL A 341 3.39 12.19 28.01
N GLN A 342 3.70 13.47 28.15
CA GLN A 342 3.19 14.33 29.24
C GLN A 342 1.78 14.87 28.98
N SER A 343 1.26 14.73 27.77
CA SER A 343 -0.06 15.24 27.39
C SER A 343 -1.21 14.36 27.90
N GLN A 344 -2.44 14.87 27.85
CA GLN A 344 -3.62 14.05 28.16
C GLN A 344 -3.90 13.03 27.05
N GLN A 345 -3.48 13.31 25.81
CA GLN A 345 -3.69 12.48 24.63
C GLN A 345 -2.97 11.13 24.71
N ILE A 346 -1.93 11.02 25.54
CA ILE A 346 -1.24 9.73 25.76
C ILE A 346 -2.20 8.63 26.22
N GLY A 347 -3.20 8.97 27.05
CA GLY A 347 -4.18 8.00 27.54
C GLY A 347 -5.07 7.45 26.43
N VAL A 348 -5.38 8.26 25.41
CA VAL A 348 -6.13 7.83 24.22
C VAL A 348 -5.30 6.84 23.40
N ALA A 349 -4.01 7.15 23.18
CA ALA A 349 -3.10 6.30 22.42
C ALA A 349 -2.81 4.97 23.14
N GLN A 350 -2.68 4.99 24.47
CA GLN A 350 -2.52 3.79 25.29
C GLN A 350 -3.77 2.93 25.30
N ASN A 351 -4.96 3.53 25.43
CA ASN A 351 -6.21 2.81 25.35
C ASN A 351 -6.38 2.15 23.97
N MET A 352 -6.03 2.86 22.90
CA MET A 352 -6.05 2.30 21.55
C MET A 352 -5.10 1.10 21.42
N ALA A 353 -3.87 1.21 21.92
CA ALA A 353 -2.94 0.08 21.95
C ALA A 353 -3.51 -1.15 22.69
N ASN A 354 -4.14 -0.94 23.84
CA ASN A 354 -4.75 -2.01 24.63
C ASN A 354 -5.93 -2.69 23.90
N LEU A 355 -6.84 -1.91 23.30
CA LEU A 355 -7.96 -2.45 22.55
C LEU A 355 -7.48 -3.23 21.32
N SER A 356 -6.44 -2.74 20.65
CA SER A 356 -5.87 -3.38 19.45
C SER A 356 -5.22 -4.75 19.70
N VAL A 357 -5.06 -5.14 20.97
CA VAL A 357 -4.56 -6.45 21.42
C VAL A 357 -5.53 -7.15 22.39
N THR A 358 -6.77 -6.65 22.49
CA THR A 358 -7.87 -7.31 23.20
C THR A 358 -8.90 -7.83 22.20
N GLN A 359 -9.10 -9.15 22.20
CA GLN A 359 -9.95 -9.84 21.23
C GLN A 359 -11.35 -9.23 21.11
N PHE A 360 -11.86 -9.15 19.88
CA PHE A 360 -13.22 -8.72 19.53
C PHE A 360 -13.58 -7.26 19.83
N THR A 361 -12.63 -6.42 20.25
CA THR A 361 -12.92 -5.03 20.64
C THR A 361 -12.98 -4.05 19.46
N LEU A 362 -12.43 -4.39 18.29
CA LEU A 362 -12.48 -3.54 17.10
C LEU A 362 -13.17 -4.27 15.94
N GLY A 363 -13.86 -3.49 15.12
CA GLY A 363 -14.50 -3.94 13.90
C GLY A 363 -14.42 -2.90 12.80
N PHE A 364 -14.62 -3.35 11.57
CA PHE A 364 -14.92 -2.48 10.43
C PHE A 364 -16.42 -2.52 10.19
N GLN A 365 -17.08 -1.37 10.16
CA GLN A 365 -18.52 -1.26 9.91
C GLN A 365 -18.77 -0.82 8.46
N PRO A 366 -19.17 -1.73 7.56
CA PRO A 366 -19.51 -1.37 6.18
C PRO A 366 -20.61 -0.31 6.10
N ARG A 367 -20.60 0.48 5.02
CA ARG A 367 -21.70 1.41 4.74
C ARG A 367 -23.01 0.64 4.57
N GLY A 368 -24.07 1.15 5.21
CA GLY A 368 -25.40 0.54 5.12
C GLY A 368 -25.58 -0.69 6.01
N SER A 369 -24.64 -0.97 6.92
CA SER A 369 -24.82 -1.92 8.02
C SER A 369 -26.13 -1.62 8.77
N LYS A 370 -26.93 -2.65 9.03
CA LYS A 370 -28.23 -2.59 9.70
C LYS A 370 -28.20 -3.16 11.12
N SER A 371 -27.22 -4.00 11.42
CA SER A 371 -27.01 -4.59 12.74
C SER A 371 -25.53 -4.79 13.06
N ASP A 372 -25.24 -5.16 14.30
CA ASP A 372 -23.89 -5.48 14.77
C ASP A 372 -23.29 -6.71 14.06
N ASP A 373 -24.11 -7.60 13.48
CA ASP A 373 -23.66 -8.78 12.73
C ASP A 373 -23.03 -8.42 11.37
N ASP A 374 -23.38 -7.24 10.84
CA ASP A 374 -22.79 -6.72 9.60
C ASP A 374 -21.34 -6.26 9.81
N ILE A 375 -20.98 -5.95 11.06
CA ILE A 375 -19.61 -5.55 11.43
C ILE A 375 -18.66 -6.70 11.12
N ILE A 376 -17.53 -6.35 10.50
CA ILE A 376 -16.44 -7.26 10.20
C ILE A 376 -15.51 -7.23 11.42
N ILE A 377 -15.36 -8.36 12.08
CA ILE A 377 -14.55 -8.47 13.30
C ILE A 377 -13.07 -8.50 12.90
N LEU A 378 -12.29 -7.58 13.46
CA LEU A 378 -10.88 -7.45 13.11
C LEU A 378 -9.99 -8.22 14.09
N GLU A 379 -8.81 -8.61 13.62
CA GLU A 379 -7.77 -9.28 14.42
C GLU A 379 -7.26 -8.32 15.51
N THR A 380 -7.57 -8.64 16.76
CA THR A 380 -7.12 -7.90 17.94
C THR A 380 -6.67 -8.83 19.08
N LEU A 381 -6.28 -10.07 18.79
CA LEU A 381 -5.83 -11.04 19.79
C LEU A 381 -4.30 -11.07 19.94
N LEU A 382 -3.55 -10.73 18.89
CA LEU A 382 -2.09 -10.75 18.93
C LEU A 382 -1.53 -9.70 19.91
N ASN A 383 -0.76 -10.15 20.89
CA ASN A 383 -0.07 -9.33 21.88
C ASN A 383 1.40 -9.79 21.98
N PRO A 384 2.40 -8.95 21.68
CA PRO A 384 2.30 -7.51 21.36
C PRO A 384 1.62 -7.21 20.02
N TYR A 385 1.18 -5.96 19.87
CA TYR A 385 0.63 -5.44 18.60
C TYR A 385 1.66 -5.62 17.47
N GLN A 386 1.19 -6.05 16.31
CA GLN A 386 2.02 -6.23 15.12
C GLN A 386 1.52 -5.33 14.00
N ASN A 387 2.34 -4.34 13.61
CA ASN A 387 2.07 -3.46 12.47
C ASN A 387 1.76 -4.29 11.21
N GLY A 388 0.68 -3.96 10.51
CA GLY A 388 0.24 -4.68 9.31
C GLY A 388 -0.48 -6.01 9.58
N VAL A 389 -0.61 -6.42 10.85
CA VAL A 389 -1.36 -7.62 11.25
C VAL A 389 -2.61 -7.28 12.04
N ASN A 390 -2.47 -6.81 13.28
CA ASN A 390 -3.62 -6.38 14.08
C ASN A 390 -4.41 -5.29 13.32
N ILE A 391 -5.75 -5.31 13.43
CA ILE A 391 -6.72 -4.41 12.77
C ILE A 391 -6.77 -4.54 11.23
N ASN A 392 -5.66 -4.89 10.59
CA ASN A 392 -5.52 -5.05 9.14
C ASN A 392 -6.05 -6.39 8.63
N ASN A 393 -6.27 -7.33 9.54
CA ASN A 393 -6.76 -8.68 9.25
C ASN A 393 -8.12 -8.89 9.90
N PHE A 394 -8.87 -9.87 9.39
CA PHE A 394 -10.08 -10.35 10.02
C PHE A 394 -9.73 -11.33 11.13
N ASP A 395 -10.57 -11.41 12.17
CA ASP A 395 -10.34 -12.32 13.28
C ASP A 395 -10.36 -13.79 12.81
N ALA A 396 -9.24 -14.48 12.99
CA ALA A 396 -9.08 -15.84 12.48
C ALA A 396 -10.06 -16.84 13.12
N SER A 397 -10.43 -16.65 14.39
CA SER A 397 -11.36 -17.55 15.09
C SER A 397 -12.78 -17.49 14.53
N VAL A 398 -13.13 -16.37 13.89
CA VAL A 398 -14.44 -16.15 13.27
C VAL A 398 -14.47 -16.59 11.81
N TYR A 399 -13.42 -16.26 11.05
CA TYR A 399 -13.48 -16.33 9.57
C TYR A 399 -12.63 -17.44 8.93
N ALA A 400 -11.77 -18.14 9.67
CA ALA A 400 -10.88 -19.16 9.08
C ALA A 400 -11.62 -20.33 8.38
N ALA A 401 -12.87 -20.59 8.77
CA ALA A 401 -13.71 -21.64 8.21
C ALA A 401 -14.90 -21.11 7.40
N THR A 402 -14.89 -19.82 7.03
CA THR A 402 -15.94 -19.18 6.23
C THR A 402 -15.44 -18.81 4.83
N ASP A 403 -16.30 -18.22 4.02
CA ASP A 403 -15.94 -17.65 2.70
C ASP A 403 -15.10 -16.37 2.79
N ASP A 404 -14.97 -15.76 3.98
CA ASP A 404 -14.14 -14.59 4.27
C ASP A 404 -12.76 -14.97 4.87
N PHE A 405 -12.22 -16.13 4.51
CA PHE A 405 -10.95 -16.66 5.04
C PHE A 405 -9.71 -15.87 4.59
N LEU A 406 -9.76 -15.15 3.47
CA LEU A 406 -8.57 -14.60 2.81
C LEU A 406 -7.78 -13.61 3.70
N MET A 407 -8.48 -12.80 4.48
CA MET A 407 -7.89 -11.72 5.28
C MET A 407 -7.54 -12.14 6.71
N ILE A 408 -7.51 -13.44 7.03
CA ILE A 408 -7.09 -13.91 8.37
C ILE A 408 -5.57 -13.93 8.50
N SER A 409 -5.06 -13.84 9.73
CA SER A 409 -3.65 -14.09 10.05
C SER A 409 -3.52 -15.13 11.17
N PRO A 410 -2.51 -16.03 11.13
CA PRO A 410 -1.58 -16.27 10.02
C PRO A 410 -2.25 -16.96 8.83
N ILE A 411 -1.61 -16.90 7.65
CA ILE A 411 -2.00 -17.72 6.49
C ILE A 411 -1.82 -19.19 6.85
N THR A 412 -2.84 -20.02 6.56
CA THR A 412 -2.83 -21.45 6.86
C THR A 412 -1.83 -22.19 5.96
N SER A 413 -0.87 -22.90 6.56
CA SER A 413 0.04 -23.78 5.82
C SER A 413 -0.64 -25.08 5.39
N GLY A 414 -0.11 -25.71 4.35
CA GLY A 414 -0.59 -27.01 3.86
C GLY A 414 -1.92 -26.99 3.12
N LYS A 415 -2.38 -25.80 2.72
CA LYS A 415 -3.59 -25.63 1.90
C LYS A 415 -3.29 -24.73 0.71
N THR A 416 -3.73 -25.15 -0.46
CA THR A 416 -3.83 -24.28 -1.64
C THR A 416 -4.97 -23.27 -1.47
N LEU A 417 -5.01 -22.25 -2.33
CA LEU A 417 -6.14 -21.32 -2.39
C LEU A 417 -7.43 -22.08 -2.70
N GLU A 418 -7.39 -23.05 -3.62
CA GLU A 418 -8.51 -23.93 -3.95
C GLU A 418 -8.97 -24.76 -2.74
N ASP A 419 -8.05 -25.34 -1.96
CA ASP A 419 -8.39 -26.07 -0.73
C ASP A 419 -9.06 -25.15 0.30
N SER A 420 -8.60 -23.91 0.39
CA SER A 420 -9.12 -22.91 1.33
C SER A 420 -10.50 -22.40 0.89
N MET A 421 -10.72 -22.25 -0.41
CA MET A 421 -12.02 -21.94 -0.99
C MET A 421 -13.01 -23.09 -0.80
N GLY A 422 -12.58 -24.35 -0.95
CA GLY A 422 -13.46 -25.51 -0.87
C GLY A 422 -14.65 -25.41 -1.83
N LYS A 423 -15.86 -25.18 -1.29
CA LYS A 423 -17.10 -25.01 -2.06
C LYS A 423 -17.44 -23.57 -2.44
N PHE A 424 -16.68 -22.59 -1.94
CA PHE A 424 -16.96 -21.18 -2.16
C PHE A 424 -16.55 -20.76 -3.57
N PRO A 425 -17.38 -19.95 -4.27
CA PRO A 425 -17.16 -19.64 -5.68
C PRO A 425 -16.01 -18.65 -5.94
N SER A 426 -15.57 -17.91 -4.91
CA SER A 426 -14.52 -16.91 -4.98
C SER A 426 -13.78 -16.85 -3.65
N PRO A 427 -12.47 -16.54 -3.63
CA PRO A 427 -11.75 -16.28 -2.38
C PRO A 427 -12.01 -14.88 -1.82
N LEU A 428 -12.71 -14.01 -2.56
CA LEU A 428 -13.19 -12.73 -2.05
C LEU A 428 -14.58 -12.93 -1.47
N GLY A 429 -14.62 -13.23 -0.18
CA GLY A 429 -15.86 -13.42 0.57
C GLY A 429 -16.76 -12.18 0.62
N PRO A 430 -18.03 -12.35 1.03
CA PRO A 430 -19.03 -11.30 1.01
C PRO A 430 -18.69 -10.11 1.92
N LYS A 431 -18.03 -10.34 3.08
CA LYS A 431 -17.59 -9.23 3.95
C LYS A 431 -16.42 -8.49 3.33
N LEU A 432 -15.44 -9.18 2.74
CA LEU A 432 -14.36 -8.51 2.02
C LEU A 432 -14.87 -7.68 0.84
N ILE A 433 -15.79 -8.21 0.04
CA ILE A 433 -16.42 -7.44 -1.05
C ILE A 433 -17.17 -6.22 -0.49
N SER A 434 -17.91 -6.37 0.62
CA SER A 434 -18.59 -5.25 1.28
C SER A 434 -17.63 -4.17 1.78
N LEU A 435 -16.46 -4.58 2.27
CA LEU A 435 -15.40 -3.68 2.69
C LEU A 435 -14.85 -2.87 1.50
N LEU A 436 -14.51 -3.54 0.40
CA LEU A 436 -14.01 -2.86 -0.82
C LEU A 436 -15.06 -1.91 -1.40
N GLU A 437 -16.33 -2.32 -1.44
CA GLU A 437 -17.45 -1.45 -1.84
C GLU A 437 -17.60 -0.26 -0.89
N THR A 438 -17.40 -0.47 0.41
CA THR A 438 -17.40 0.60 1.43
C THR A 438 -16.24 1.57 1.21
N LEU A 439 -15.06 1.13 0.80
CA LEU A 439 -14.00 2.08 0.44
C LEU A 439 -14.33 2.86 -0.83
N GLY A 440 -15.09 2.26 -1.74
CA GLY A 440 -15.57 2.90 -2.98
C GLY A 440 -15.18 2.17 -4.26
N TYR A 441 -14.64 0.95 -4.17
CA TYR A 441 -14.41 0.14 -5.35
C TYR A 441 -15.74 -0.29 -5.97
N PRO A 442 -15.93 -0.12 -7.29
CA PRO A 442 -17.01 -0.78 -8.00
C PRO A 442 -16.72 -2.28 -8.11
N THR A 443 -17.73 -3.11 -7.86
CA THR A 443 -17.61 -4.58 -7.91
C THR A 443 -18.64 -5.16 -8.87
N LYS A 444 -18.56 -6.47 -9.14
CA LYS A 444 -19.65 -7.15 -9.87
C LYS A 444 -21.01 -7.05 -9.18
N ARG A 445 -21.03 -7.03 -7.84
CA ARG A 445 -22.25 -6.94 -7.04
C ARG A 445 -22.80 -5.51 -7.03
N LEU A 446 -21.91 -4.52 -6.97
CA LEU A 446 -22.24 -3.10 -7.00
C LEU A 446 -21.45 -2.39 -8.10
N PRO A 447 -21.83 -2.56 -9.39
CA PRO A 447 -21.07 -2.02 -10.52
C PRO A 447 -21.11 -0.49 -10.60
N ASN A 448 -22.18 0.12 -10.10
CA ASN A 448 -22.37 1.58 -10.06
C ASN A 448 -22.20 2.09 -8.63
N ASN A 449 -21.01 1.86 -8.05
CA ASN A 449 -20.71 2.38 -6.72
C ASN A 449 -20.56 3.90 -6.81
N ASN A 450 -21.61 4.63 -6.42
CA ASN A 450 -21.66 6.09 -6.54
C ASN A 450 -20.90 6.80 -5.41
N PHE A 451 -20.34 6.06 -4.44
CA PHE A 451 -19.52 6.67 -3.41
C PHE A 451 -18.18 7.13 -3.97
N LYS A 452 -17.87 8.40 -3.74
CA LYS A 452 -16.60 8.99 -4.10
C LYS A 452 -16.27 10.13 -3.16
N VAL A 453 -14.98 10.33 -2.93
CA VAL A 453 -14.45 11.48 -2.21
C VAL A 453 -13.55 12.23 -3.18
N CYS A 454 -13.93 13.45 -3.57
CA CYS A 454 -13.21 14.25 -4.58
C CYS A 454 -12.80 15.63 -4.07
N ASN A 455 -13.12 15.97 -2.83
CA ASN A 455 -12.83 17.29 -2.29
C ASN A 455 -11.36 17.36 -1.89
N ILE A 456 -10.59 18.15 -2.63
CA ILE A 456 -9.20 18.43 -2.30
C ILE A 456 -9.17 19.54 -1.23
N PRO A 457 -8.54 19.34 -0.07
CA PRO A 457 -8.39 20.37 0.95
C PRO A 457 -7.75 21.62 0.35
N SER A 458 -8.21 22.80 0.76
CA SER A 458 -7.55 24.04 0.34
C SER A 458 -6.11 24.02 0.83
N PRO A 459 -5.12 24.38 -0.01
CA PRO A 459 -3.74 24.44 0.44
C PRO A 459 -3.66 25.41 1.62
N PRO A 460 -2.91 25.06 2.70
CA PRO A 460 -2.66 26.02 3.75
C PRO A 460 -2.05 27.27 3.11
N SER A 461 -2.45 28.46 3.56
CA SER A 461 -1.80 29.72 3.18
C SER A 461 -0.29 29.54 3.36
N SER A 462 0.46 29.60 2.25
CA SER A 462 1.83 29.08 2.10
C SER A 462 2.72 29.15 3.34
N PRO A 463 3.44 28.07 3.66
CA PRO A 463 4.80 28.14 4.18
C PRO A 463 5.82 27.99 3.05
N SER A 464 7.01 28.58 3.26
CA SER A 464 8.21 28.45 2.43
C SER A 464 8.59 26.99 2.11
N PRO A 465 9.45 26.74 1.10
CA PRO A 465 9.96 25.40 0.80
C PRO A 465 10.73 24.84 1.99
N SER A 466 10.05 24.01 2.79
CA SER A 466 10.61 23.25 3.90
C SER A 466 10.98 21.86 3.41
N LYS A 467 12.17 21.39 3.79
CA LYS A 467 12.57 20.00 3.57
C LYS A 467 11.96 19.18 4.69
N THR A 468 10.99 18.34 4.37
CA THR A 468 10.41 17.44 5.38
C THR A 468 11.31 16.23 5.61
N VAL A 469 11.58 15.90 6.87
CA VAL A 469 12.35 14.73 7.25
C VAL A 469 11.43 13.51 7.32
N THR A 470 11.77 12.49 6.53
CA THR A 470 11.24 11.13 6.67
C THR A 470 12.00 10.43 7.79
N THR A 471 11.29 9.94 8.81
CA THR A 471 11.85 8.99 9.78
C THR A 471 11.94 7.61 9.14
N ALA A 472 12.79 7.46 8.13
CA ALA A 472 13.36 6.17 7.83
C ALA A 472 14.49 5.98 8.85
N VAL A 473 14.29 5.11 9.84
CA VAL A 473 15.45 4.45 10.43
C VAL A 473 16.03 3.64 9.28
N THR A 474 17.02 4.20 8.61
CA THR A 474 17.85 3.41 7.71
C THR A 474 18.63 2.50 8.65
N THR A 475 18.11 1.29 8.92
CA THR A 475 18.98 0.19 9.25
C THR A 475 19.79 -0.08 7.99
N SER A 476 20.83 0.73 7.79
CA SER A 476 21.90 0.36 6.89
C SER A 476 22.46 -0.92 7.49
N VAL A 477 22.10 -2.07 6.93
CA VAL A 477 22.95 -3.24 6.98
C VAL A 477 24.16 -2.87 6.13
N THR A 478 25.04 -2.06 6.71
CA THR A 478 26.40 -1.93 6.23
C THR A 478 27.03 -3.26 6.56
N THR A 479 27.18 -4.13 5.57
CA THR A 479 28.05 -5.29 5.66
C THR A 479 29.45 -4.73 5.90
N GLN A 480 29.83 -4.57 7.17
CA GLN A 480 31.17 -4.18 7.55
C GLN A 480 32.08 -5.37 7.26
N ILE A 481 32.76 -5.34 6.11
CA ILE A 481 33.97 -6.13 5.93
C ILE A 481 35.08 -5.36 6.63
N THR A 482 35.33 -5.71 7.90
CA THR A 482 36.46 -5.18 8.65
C THR A 482 37.72 -5.90 8.18
N THR A 483 38.51 -5.25 7.32
CA THR A 483 39.90 -5.69 7.08
C THR A 483 40.82 -4.77 7.88
N THR A 484 41.36 -5.27 8.99
CA THR A 484 42.34 -4.59 9.81
C THR A 484 43.72 -4.70 9.17
N VAL A 485 44.30 -3.57 8.77
CA VAL A 485 45.74 -3.47 8.47
C VAL A 485 46.36 -2.49 9.48
N PRO A 486 47.39 -2.89 10.25
CA PRO A 486 48.04 -1.99 11.20
C PRO A 486 48.87 -0.94 10.44
N VAL A 487 48.51 0.32 10.59
CA VAL A 487 49.31 1.46 10.10
C VAL A 487 49.99 2.10 11.32
N VAL A 488 51.33 2.13 11.30
CA VAL A 488 52.14 2.84 12.31
C VAL A 488 52.27 4.29 11.86
N VAL A 489 51.70 5.22 12.62
CA VAL A 489 51.84 6.66 12.38
C VAL A 489 52.86 7.23 13.37
N THR A 490 53.97 7.74 12.85
CA THR A 490 54.98 8.47 13.64
C THR A 490 54.77 9.97 13.42
N THR A 491 54.37 10.69 14.45
CA THR A 491 54.22 12.16 14.39
C THR A 491 55.43 12.82 15.04
N THR A 492 56.18 13.62 14.29
CA THR A 492 57.26 14.47 14.83
C THR A 492 56.75 15.90 14.90
N ILE A 493 56.77 16.52 16.08
CA ILE A 493 56.43 17.95 16.23
C ILE A 493 57.74 18.73 16.23
N GLN A 494 57.92 19.63 15.25
CA GLN A 494 58.93 20.68 15.30
C GLN A 494 58.27 22.00 15.65
N GLN A 495 58.81 22.66 16.67
CA GLN A 495 58.55 24.06 16.99
C GLN A 495 59.90 24.78 16.92
N ASP A 496 59.89 26.00 16.35
CA ASP A 496 61.07 26.77 15.96
C ASP A 496 62.23 26.74 16.97
N ASN A 497 63.43 26.46 16.43
CA ASN A 497 64.76 26.66 17.03
C ASN A 497 64.89 26.44 18.55
N THR A 498 64.88 25.18 19.00
CA THR A 498 66.00 24.47 19.68
C THR A 498 65.47 23.24 20.44
N SER A 499 66.13 22.10 20.21
CA SER A 499 66.04 20.80 20.92
C SER A 499 64.69 20.05 20.98
N VAL A 500 64.73 18.82 20.45
CA VAL A 500 63.69 17.77 20.45
C VAL A 500 63.40 17.27 21.86
N VAL A 501 62.13 17.19 22.27
CA VAL A 501 61.73 16.35 23.43
C VAL A 501 60.38 15.67 23.15
N SER A 502 60.42 14.33 23.07
CA SER A 502 59.32 13.35 23.12
C SER A 502 58.86 12.72 21.78
N THR A 503 59.02 11.39 21.69
CA THR A 503 58.38 10.50 20.70
C THR A 503 57.28 9.73 21.44
N GLN A 504 56.03 9.79 20.96
CA GLN A 504 54.97 8.89 21.40
C GLN A 504 54.45 8.07 20.21
N THR A 505 54.47 6.75 20.37
CA THR A 505 53.87 5.79 19.45
C THR A 505 52.43 5.54 19.89
N GLN A 506 51.44 5.85 19.04
CA GLN A 506 50.05 5.51 19.28
C GLN A 506 49.52 4.69 18.10
N ASN A 507 48.96 3.52 18.39
CA ASN A 507 48.19 2.76 17.41
C ASN A 507 46.85 3.48 17.20
N VAL A 508 46.72 4.20 16.09
CA VAL A 508 45.47 4.88 15.73
C VAL A 508 44.70 3.98 14.76
N VAL A 509 43.53 3.51 15.18
CA VAL A 509 42.55 2.89 14.28
C VAL A 509 41.79 4.02 13.60
N THR A 510 42.10 4.31 12.34
CA THR A 510 41.38 5.32 11.55
C THR A 510 40.37 4.63 10.61
N LYS A 511 39.10 5.02 10.72
CA LYS A 511 38.04 4.68 9.76
C LYS A 511 38.24 5.55 8.51
N VAL A 512 38.61 4.95 7.38
CA VAL A 512 38.66 5.65 6.09
C VAL A 512 37.29 5.47 5.41
N GLU A 513 36.54 6.56 5.27
CA GLU A 513 35.37 6.60 4.40
C GLU A 513 35.85 6.95 2.99
N SER A 514 35.70 6.02 2.04
CA SER A 514 35.90 6.34 0.62
C SER A 514 34.55 6.70 0.00
N VAL A 515 34.45 7.95 -0.44
CA VAL A 515 33.43 8.43 -1.38
C VAL A 515 34.01 8.25 -2.78
N SER A 516 33.26 7.58 -3.65
CA SER A 516 33.65 7.30 -5.03
C SER A 516 33.70 8.60 -5.86
N GLN A 517 34.91 9.12 -6.08
CA GLN A 517 35.26 9.89 -7.27
C GLN A 517 36.63 9.42 -7.80
N SER A 518 36.71 9.25 -9.11
CA SER A 518 37.82 8.65 -9.84
C SER A 518 39.17 9.29 -9.53
N VAL A 519 40.13 8.51 -9.01
CA VAL A 519 41.56 8.86 -8.97
C VAL A 519 42.36 7.65 -9.45
N VAL A 520 43.11 7.84 -10.52
CA VAL A 520 44.11 6.89 -11.03
C VAL A 520 45.36 7.04 -10.17
N THR A 521 45.81 5.96 -9.50
CA THR A 521 47.14 5.94 -8.88
C THR A 521 47.84 4.60 -9.09
N THR A 522 49.04 4.69 -9.65
CA THR A 522 50.01 3.63 -9.95
C THR A 522 50.52 2.95 -8.66
N VAL A 523 50.49 1.62 -8.62
CA VAL A 523 51.05 0.83 -7.50
C VAL A 523 52.48 0.41 -7.83
N VAL A 524 53.44 0.78 -6.97
CA VAL A 524 54.78 0.18 -6.94
C VAL A 524 54.79 -0.87 -5.83
N VAL A 525 54.98 -2.12 -6.21
CA VAL A 525 55.09 -3.26 -5.28
C VAL A 525 56.54 -3.39 -4.82
N VAL A 526 56.77 -3.48 -3.51
CA VAL A 526 58.01 -4.00 -2.94
C VAL A 526 57.64 -5.16 -2.03
N ASP A 527 58.29 -6.29 -2.26
CA ASP A 527 57.90 -7.62 -1.79
C ASP A 527 58.69 -8.06 -0.54
N ALA A 528 58.12 -9.09 0.11
CA ALA A 528 58.72 -10.07 1.05
C ALA A 528 58.82 -9.74 2.56
N PRO A 529 58.97 -10.76 3.46
CA PRO A 529 58.82 -12.22 3.27
C PRO A 529 57.89 -12.94 4.27
N GLN A 530 57.46 -14.15 3.89
CA GLN A 530 56.70 -15.13 4.68
C GLN A 530 57.46 -15.70 5.89
N SER A 531 56.74 -16.03 6.96
CA SER A 531 57.18 -17.01 7.97
C SER A 531 56.01 -17.81 8.57
N GLN A 532 56.34 -19.07 8.92
CA GLN A 532 55.52 -20.28 9.06
C GLN A 532 54.73 -20.42 10.38
N PRO A 533 53.75 -21.36 10.46
CA PRO A 533 52.93 -21.61 11.65
C PRO A 533 53.47 -22.76 12.54
N ILE A 534 53.34 -22.62 13.87
CA ILE A 534 53.52 -23.72 14.85
C ILE A 534 52.57 -23.51 16.07
N PRO A 535 52.28 -24.52 16.93
CA PRO A 535 50.92 -25.05 17.14
C PRO A 535 50.41 -24.98 18.60
N SER A 536 49.16 -25.39 18.81
CA SER A 536 48.48 -25.49 20.11
C SER A 536 49.09 -26.52 21.08
N PRO A 537 48.90 -26.34 22.40
CA PRO A 537 48.89 -27.44 23.35
C PRO A 537 47.57 -27.56 24.15
N THR A 538 47.29 -28.81 24.51
CA THR A 538 46.16 -29.42 25.24
C THR A 538 46.31 -29.48 26.77
N ASN A 539 45.16 -29.63 27.47
CA ASN A 539 44.91 -30.29 28.78
C ASN A 539 45.46 -29.57 30.05
N SER A 540 44.87 -29.62 31.25
CA SER A 540 43.81 -30.41 31.90
C SER A 540 43.36 -29.73 33.22
N ASP A 541 42.33 -30.29 33.87
CA ASP A 541 42.02 -30.30 35.32
C ASP A 541 40.73 -29.59 35.79
N ASP A 542 39.66 -30.38 35.86
CA ASP A 542 38.56 -30.36 36.84
C ASP A 542 39.10 -30.88 38.20
N PRO A 543 38.48 -30.68 39.41
CA PRO A 543 37.03 -30.84 39.65
C PRO A 543 36.40 -29.97 40.77
N PHE A 544 35.07 -29.81 40.79
CA PHE A 544 34.26 -29.86 42.03
C PHE A 544 32.77 -30.12 41.74
N GLN A 545 32.18 -30.94 42.60
CA GLN A 545 30.92 -31.68 42.47
C GLN A 545 29.60 -30.93 42.74
N GLY A 546 28.53 -31.51 42.19
CA GLY A 546 27.17 -31.60 42.78
C GLY A 546 26.10 -30.91 41.94
N GLY A 547 24.96 -31.49 41.54
CA GLY A 547 24.30 -32.77 41.78
C GLY A 547 22.78 -32.59 41.50
N ILE A 548 22.26 -33.38 40.54
CA ILE A 548 20.88 -33.91 40.40
C ILE A 548 19.67 -32.94 40.40
N TYR A 549 18.93 -32.84 39.27
CA TYR A 549 17.57 -33.40 39.06
C TYR A 549 16.98 -33.02 37.68
N SER A 550 16.24 -33.97 37.10
CA SER A 550 15.62 -33.95 35.77
C SER A 550 14.21 -33.37 35.73
N SER A 551 13.67 -33.30 34.51
CA SER A 551 12.28 -33.03 34.06
C SER A 551 11.95 -31.53 33.94
N GLY A 552 11.48 -30.99 32.81
CA GLY A 552 10.74 -31.57 31.69
C GLY A 552 9.32 -31.02 31.74
N PHE A 553 9.02 -29.94 31.01
CA PHE A 553 7.64 -29.50 30.77
C PHE A 553 7.51 -28.74 29.44
N ASN A 554 6.73 -29.34 28.53
CA ASN A 554 5.98 -28.70 27.46
C ASN A 554 4.96 -27.70 28.05
N MET A 555 4.67 -26.60 27.36
CA MET A 555 3.33 -26.02 27.10
C MET A 555 3.50 -24.90 26.06
N TYR A 556 2.98 -25.11 24.85
CA TYR A 556 1.73 -24.54 24.28
C TYR A 556 1.90 -23.14 23.70
#